data_AF-A0A536T094-F1
#
_entry.id   AF-A0A536T094-F1
#
_cell.length_a   1.000
_cell.length_b   1.000
_cell.length_c   1.000
_cell.angle_alpha   90.00
_cell.angle_beta   90.00
_cell.angle_gamma   90.00
#
_symmetry.space_group_name_H-M   'P 1'
#
loop_
_entity.id
_entity.type
_entity.pdbx_description
1 polymer ?
#
loop_
_entity_poly.entity_id
_entity_poly.type
_entity_poly.pdbx_seq_one_letter_code
_entity_poly.pdbx_strand_id
1 'polypeptide(L)'
;MKASTFALVFGIAYLGAGLLGLVPAALMPPPADAPPTHLGLMYGYLLGLFPVNIVHTAVHLAIGAWGLAAWTGRTSAVGFARALAVLYGVLAVMGMLPILNTTFGLIPLHSHDIWLHAVTALAAAYVGWREPAESHERRRMMMDRRQRMVPVAHERRFGLADRREHFGGGMSPA
;
A
#
# COMPACT_ATOMS: atom_id res chain seq x y z
N MET A 1 -1.65 4.33 14.00
CA MET A 1 -1.41 2.94 13.56
C MET A 1 -0.24 2.90 12.58
N LYS A 2 0.70 1.93 12.64
CA LYS A 2 1.78 1.78 11.63
C LYS A 2 1.23 1.09 10.37
N ALA A 3 1.84 1.33 9.21
CA ALA A 3 1.41 0.71 7.95
C ALA A 3 1.54 -0.83 7.98
N SER A 4 2.57 -1.37 8.63
CA SER A 4 2.72 -2.82 8.83
C SER A 4 1.63 -3.40 9.73
N THR A 5 1.25 -2.70 10.81
CA THR A 5 0.13 -3.11 11.68
C THR A 5 -1.18 -3.08 10.91
N PHE A 6 -1.41 -2.05 10.09
CA PHE A 6 -2.58 -2.00 9.20
C PHE A 6 -2.60 -3.20 8.24
N ALA A 7 -1.49 -3.50 7.58
CA ALA A 7 -1.37 -4.63 6.67
C ALA A 7 -1.65 -5.98 7.37
N LEU A 8 -1.19 -6.16 8.62
CA LEU A 8 -1.51 -7.35 9.41
C LEU A 8 -3.01 -7.47 9.69
N VAL A 9 -3.62 -6.41 10.26
CA VAL A 9 -5.01 -6.44 10.68
C VAL A 9 -5.93 -6.68 9.49
N PHE A 10 -5.77 -5.92 8.41
CA PHE A 10 -6.58 -6.10 7.20
C PHE A 10 -6.23 -7.39 6.47
N GLY A 11 -4.96 -7.83 6.49
CA GLY A 11 -4.55 -9.12 5.94
C GLY A 11 -5.26 -10.29 6.63
N ILE A 12 -5.30 -10.31 7.96
CA ILE A 12 -6.04 -11.32 8.73
C ILE A 12 -7.54 -11.23 8.47
N ALA A 13 -8.11 -10.02 8.46
CA ALA A 13 -9.54 -9.83 8.21
C ALA A 13 -9.97 -10.38 6.85
N TYR A 14 -9.26 -10.03 5.77
CA TYR A 14 -9.55 -10.52 4.42
C TYR A 14 -9.28 -12.01 4.28
N LEU A 15 -8.21 -12.53 4.88
CA LEU A 15 -7.94 -13.96 4.89
C LEU A 15 -9.04 -14.74 5.62
N GLY A 16 -9.49 -14.23 6.78
CA GLY A 16 -10.60 -14.80 7.54
C GLY A 16 -11.92 -14.79 6.77
N ALA A 17 -12.25 -13.66 6.15
CA ALA A 17 -13.44 -13.55 5.28
C ALA A 17 -13.37 -14.54 4.10
N GLY A 18 -12.21 -14.67 3.46
CA GLY A 18 -12.00 -15.66 2.40
C GLY A 18 -12.13 -17.11 2.89
N LEU A 19 -11.53 -17.45 4.03
CA LEU A 19 -11.63 -18.79 4.60
C LEU A 19 -13.08 -19.13 4.99
N LEU A 20 -13.80 -18.22 5.62
CA LEU A 20 -15.23 -18.41 5.94
C LEU A 20 -16.08 -18.50 4.67
N GLY A 21 -15.75 -17.75 3.62
CA GLY A 21 -16.41 -17.82 2.32
C GLY A 21 -16.22 -19.14 1.58
N LEU A 22 -15.33 -20.03 2.05
CA LEU A 22 -15.19 -21.41 1.58
C LEU A 22 -15.99 -22.42 2.41
N VAL A 23 -16.65 -21.99 3.49
CA VAL A 23 -17.42 -22.86 4.40
C VAL A 23 -18.91 -22.67 4.12
N PRO A 24 -19.60 -23.61 3.46
CA PRO A 24 -21.02 -23.46 3.14
C PRO A 24 -21.91 -23.18 4.37
N ALA A 25 -21.58 -23.77 5.52
CA ALA A 25 -22.31 -23.56 6.78
C ALA A 25 -22.16 -22.14 7.36
N ALA A 26 -21.16 -21.36 6.91
CA ALA A 26 -20.98 -19.96 7.32
C ALA A 26 -21.76 -18.98 6.41
N LEU A 27 -22.36 -19.47 5.32
CA LEU A 27 -23.07 -18.65 4.34
C LEU A 27 -24.58 -18.81 4.52
N MET A 28 -25.25 -17.69 4.74
CA MET A 28 -26.72 -17.66 4.70
C MET A 28 -27.19 -17.62 3.24
N PRO A 29 -28.34 -18.23 2.92
CA PRO A 29 -28.93 -18.12 1.59
C PRO A 29 -29.17 -16.65 1.19
N PRO A 30 -28.93 -16.27 -0.07
CA PRO A 30 -29.28 -14.94 -0.55
C PRO A 30 -30.78 -14.64 -0.35
N PRO A 31 -31.14 -13.40 0.06
CA PRO A 31 -32.53 -12.93 0.02
C PRO A 31 -33.15 -13.05 -1.38
N ALA A 32 -34.48 -13.14 -1.45
CA ALA A 32 -35.20 -13.32 -2.71
C ALA A 32 -35.01 -12.17 -3.72
N ASP A 33 -34.74 -10.97 -3.21
CA ASP A 33 -34.50 -9.74 -3.98
C ASP A 33 -33.00 -9.47 -4.23
N ALA A 34 -32.11 -10.39 -3.84
CA ALA A 34 -30.68 -10.22 -4.04
C ALA A 34 -30.33 -10.21 -5.54
N PRO A 35 -29.52 -9.23 -6.01
CA PRO A 35 -29.02 -9.21 -7.37
C PRO A 35 -28.37 -10.54 -7.78
N PRO A 36 -28.69 -11.08 -8.97
CA PRO A 36 -28.11 -12.33 -9.43
C PRO A 36 -26.64 -12.14 -9.85
N THR A 37 -25.85 -13.19 -9.70
CA THR A 37 -24.51 -13.32 -10.28
C THR A 37 -24.51 -14.39 -11.36
N HIS A 38 -23.68 -14.22 -12.40
CA HIS A 38 -23.47 -15.25 -13.42
C HIS A 38 -22.75 -16.48 -12.83
N LEU A 39 -21.88 -16.25 -11.84
CA LEU A 39 -21.23 -17.31 -11.09
C LEU A 39 -21.87 -17.41 -9.69
N GLY A 40 -22.83 -18.33 -9.56
CA GLY A 40 -23.56 -18.60 -8.32
C GLY A 40 -22.87 -19.58 -7.36
N LEU A 41 -21.69 -20.11 -7.71
CA LEU A 41 -20.98 -21.06 -6.85
C LEU A 41 -20.57 -20.39 -5.54
N MET A 42 -20.96 -21.01 -4.42
CA MET A 42 -20.81 -20.47 -3.07
C MET A 42 -21.42 -19.07 -2.92
N TYR A 43 -22.45 -18.73 -3.70
CA TYR A 43 -23.14 -17.45 -3.54
C TYR A 43 -24.02 -17.47 -2.28
N GLY A 44 -23.70 -16.59 -1.33
CA GLY A 44 -24.39 -16.48 -0.06
C GLY A 44 -23.94 -15.26 0.72
N TYR A 45 -24.49 -15.09 1.91
CA TYR A 45 -24.25 -13.93 2.75
C TYR A 45 -23.44 -14.32 3.98
N LEU A 46 -22.19 -13.85 4.04
CA LEU A 46 -21.34 -14.01 5.21
C LEU A 46 -21.84 -13.11 6.34
N LEU A 47 -22.02 -13.69 7.53
CA LEU A 47 -22.67 -13.04 8.69
C LEU A 47 -24.08 -12.50 8.40
N GLY A 48 -24.71 -12.92 7.29
CA GLY A 48 -26.03 -12.44 6.87
C GLY A 48 -26.02 -11.02 6.29
N LEU A 49 -24.84 -10.42 6.13
CA LEU A 49 -24.71 -9.02 5.73
C LEU A 49 -23.93 -8.86 4.42
N PHE A 50 -22.87 -9.65 4.23
CA PHE A 50 -21.90 -9.43 3.17
C PHE A 50 -22.08 -10.49 2.05
N PRO A 51 -22.60 -10.11 0.88
CA PRO A 51 -22.75 -11.02 -0.23
C PRO A 51 -21.38 -11.45 -0.77
N VAL A 52 -21.12 -12.74 -0.79
CA VAL A 52 -19.88 -13.35 -1.27
C VAL A 52 -20.19 -14.49 -2.22
N ASN A 53 -19.27 -14.78 -3.12
CA ASN A 53 -19.27 -16.00 -3.92
C ASN A 53 -17.84 -16.52 -4.06
N ILE A 54 -17.63 -17.60 -4.82
CA ILE A 54 -16.31 -18.21 -4.96
C ILE A 54 -15.23 -17.23 -5.50
N VAL A 55 -15.60 -16.31 -6.41
CA VAL A 55 -14.66 -15.32 -6.95
C VAL A 55 -14.32 -14.28 -5.90
N HIS A 56 -15.34 -13.78 -5.19
CA HIS A 56 -15.15 -12.82 -4.09
C HIS A 56 -14.23 -13.42 -3.01
N THR A 57 -14.49 -14.67 -2.65
CA THR A 57 -13.68 -15.46 -1.72
C THR A 57 -12.22 -15.59 -2.18
N ALA A 58 -11.98 -15.91 -3.45
CA ALA A 58 -10.62 -16.00 -3.98
C ALA A 58 -9.88 -14.64 -3.91
N VAL A 59 -10.58 -13.54 -4.23
CA VAL A 59 -10.03 -12.18 -4.10
C VAL A 59 -9.70 -11.86 -2.65
N HIS A 60 -10.58 -12.19 -1.70
CA HIS A 60 -10.33 -12.02 -0.26
C HIS A 60 -9.10 -12.80 0.21
N LEU A 61 -8.94 -14.07 -0.21
CA LEU A 61 -7.76 -14.86 0.12
C LEU A 61 -6.48 -14.24 -0.46
N ALA A 62 -6.51 -13.77 -1.71
CA ALA A 62 -5.36 -13.13 -2.35
C ALA A 62 -4.96 -11.83 -1.65
N ILE A 63 -5.94 -10.98 -1.31
CA ILE A 63 -5.71 -9.72 -0.57
C ILE A 63 -5.21 -10.02 0.84
N GLY A 64 -5.77 -11.03 1.51
CA GLY A 64 -5.34 -11.46 2.83
C GLY A 64 -3.89 -11.94 2.84
N ALA A 65 -3.53 -12.82 1.90
CA ALA A 65 -2.16 -13.30 1.72
C ALA A 65 -1.18 -12.16 1.39
N TRP A 66 -1.59 -11.21 0.54
CA TRP A 66 -0.79 -10.02 0.23
C TRP A 66 -0.57 -9.14 1.47
N GLY A 67 -1.60 -8.94 2.30
CA GLY A 67 -1.49 -8.22 3.57
C GLY A 67 -0.49 -8.85 4.54
N LEU A 68 -0.51 -10.19 4.69
CA LEU A 68 0.48 -10.90 5.50
C LEU A 68 1.90 -10.82 4.92
N ALA A 69 2.05 -10.89 3.60
CA ALA A 69 3.33 -10.69 2.93
C ALA A 69 3.87 -9.25 3.14
N ALA A 70 2.99 -8.26 3.12
CA ALA A 70 3.34 -6.86 3.39
C ALA A 70 3.71 -6.62 4.86
N TRP A 71 3.03 -7.28 5.80
CA TRP A 71 3.37 -7.23 7.22
C TRP A 71 4.74 -7.84 7.52
N THR A 72 5.07 -8.97 6.91
CA THR A 72 6.39 -9.64 7.06
C THR A 72 7.53 -8.89 6.36
N GLY A 73 7.24 -7.81 5.63
CA GLY A 73 8.23 -7.01 4.91
C GLY A 73 8.63 -7.58 3.54
N ARG A 74 7.99 -8.66 3.07
CA ARG A 74 8.21 -9.22 1.72
C ARG A 74 7.67 -8.31 0.62
N THR A 75 6.66 -7.50 0.94
CA THR A 75 6.13 -6.45 0.04
C THR A 75 5.90 -5.14 0.81
N SER A 76 5.62 -4.05 0.10
CA SER A 76 5.45 -2.72 0.72
C SER A 76 4.10 -2.60 1.45
N ALA A 77 4.13 -2.40 2.77
CA ALA A 77 2.93 -2.14 3.58
C ALA A 77 2.23 -0.81 3.23
N VAL A 78 3.00 0.22 2.85
CA VAL A 78 2.43 1.48 2.36
C VAL A 78 1.82 1.28 0.97
N GLY A 79 2.49 0.51 0.11
CA GLY A 79 1.96 0.14 -1.21
C GLY A 79 0.65 -0.63 -1.11
N PHE A 80 0.57 -1.61 -0.20
CA PHE A 80 -0.64 -2.35 0.12
C PHE A 80 -1.78 -1.40 0.56
N ALA A 81 -1.53 -0.51 1.53
CA ALA A 81 -2.54 0.44 1.99
C ALA A 81 -3.03 1.37 0.86
N ARG A 82 -2.13 1.88 0.02
CA ARG A 82 -2.51 2.71 -1.13
C ARG A 82 -3.33 1.94 -2.16
N ALA A 83 -2.93 0.72 -2.47
CA ALA A 83 -3.66 -0.14 -3.40
C ALA A 83 -5.05 -0.46 -2.88
N LEU A 84 -5.19 -0.79 -1.59
CA LEU A 84 -6.50 -1.02 -0.97
C LEU A 84 -7.39 0.23 -1.03
N ALA A 85 -6.83 1.41 -0.77
CA ALA A 85 -7.59 2.65 -0.83
C ALA A 85 -8.20 2.89 -2.21
N VAL A 86 -7.40 2.70 -3.27
CA VAL A 86 -7.85 2.88 -4.65
C VAL A 86 -8.85 1.78 -5.03
N LEU A 87 -8.49 0.51 -4.82
CA LEU A 87 -9.33 -0.64 -5.17
C LEU A 87 -10.70 -0.56 -4.50
N TYR A 88 -10.72 -0.44 -3.17
CA TYR A 88 -11.97 -0.40 -2.42
C TYR A 88 -12.72 0.93 -2.58
N GLY A 89 -12.03 2.03 -2.87
CA GLY A 89 -12.67 3.29 -3.23
C GLY A 89 -13.47 3.17 -4.53
N VAL A 90 -12.87 2.56 -5.56
CA VAL A 90 -13.56 2.28 -6.83
C VAL A 90 -14.71 1.31 -6.62
N LEU A 91 -14.52 0.22 -5.86
CA LEU A 91 -15.59 -0.74 -5.56
C LEU A 91 -16.75 -0.09 -4.80
N ALA A 92 -16.48 0.78 -3.83
CA ALA A 92 -17.52 1.50 -3.10
C ALA A 92 -18.33 2.42 -4.02
N VAL A 93 -17.66 3.18 -4.89
CA VAL A 93 -18.33 4.06 -5.87
C VAL A 93 -19.16 3.25 -6.86
N MET A 94 -18.62 2.15 -7.39
CA MET A 94 -19.36 1.27 -8.29
C MET A 94 -20.59 0.69 -7.61
N GLY A 95 -20.47 0.17 -6.38
CA GLY A 95 -21.60 -0.44 -5.68
C GLY A 95 -22.72 0.55 -5.30
N MET A 96 -22.44 1.86 -5.23
CA MET A 96 -23.49 2.87 -5.07
C MET A 96 -24.34 3.08 -6.33
N LEU A 97 -23.87 2.62 -7.49
CA LEU A 97 -24.59 2.72 -8.76
C LEU A 97 -25.41 1.44 -8.97
N PRO A 98 -26.76 1.50 -9.03
CA PRO A 98 -27.61 0.31 -9.15
C PRO A 98 -27.28 -0.60 -10.34
N ILE A 99 -26.75 -0.02 -11.43
CA ILE A 99 -26.34 -0.76 -12.63
C ILE A 99 -25.05 -1.59 -12.43
N LEU A 100 -24.28 -1.31 -11.37
CA LEU A 100 -23.01 -1.96 -11.03
C LEU A 100 -23.07 -2.70 -9.68
N ASN A 101 -24.26 -3.17 -9.27
CA ASN A 101 -24.48 -3.99 -8.07
C ASN A 101 -23.73 -5.35 -8.06
N THR A 102 -23.00 -5.62 -9.15
CA THR A 102 -22.01 -6.69 -9.30
C THR A 102 -20.86 -6.21 -10.18
N THR A 103 -19.70 -6.82 -10.07
CA THR A 103 -18.58 -6.63 -11.01
C THR A 103 -18.81 -7.46 -12.27
N PHE A 104 -19.61 -6.94 -13.21
CA PHE A 104 -19.99 -7.60 -14.47
C PHE A 104 -20.63 -9.00 -14.28
N GLY A 105 -21.43 -9.16 -13.21
CA GLY A 105 -22.05 -10.42 -12.84
C GLY A 105 -21.12 -11.42 -12.13
N LEU A 106 -19.84 -11.10 -11.90
CA LEU A 106 -18.87 -12.05 -11.34
C LEU A 106 -18.73 -11.97 -9.82
N ILE A 107 -18.72 -10.77 -9.25
CA ILE A 107 -18.51 -10.54 -7.82
C ILE A 107 -19.70 -9.71 -7.33
N PRO A 108 -20.42 -10.13 -6.27
CA PRO A 108 -21.45 -9.29 -5.67
C PRO A 108 -20.86 -7.96 -5.22
N LEU A 109 -21.57 -6.85 -5.48
CA LEU A 109 -21.11 -5.51 -5.12
C LEU A 109 -22.29 -4.65 -4.66
N HIS A 110 -23.05 -5.15 -3.67
CA HIS A 110 -24.27 -4.52 -3.16
C HIS A 110 -24.41 -4.75 -1.65
N SER A 111 -25.49 -4.25 -1.06
CA SER A 111 -25.77 -4.38 0.38
C SER A 111 -24.66 -3.76 1.25
N HIS A 112 -24.39 -4.33 2.43
CA HIS A 112 -23.42 -3.83 3.41
C HIS A 112 -21.98 -3.83 2.90
N ASP A 113 -21.71 -4.57 1.82
CA ASP A 113 -20.41 -4.65 1.17
C ASP A 113 -19.95 -3.28 0.66
N ILE A 114 -20.87 -2.46 0.15
CA ILE A 114 -20.59 -1.09 -0.32
C ILE A 114 -19.98 -0.26 0.81
N TRP A 115 -20.58 -0.33 2.01
CA TRP A 115 -20.13 0.42 3.18
C TRP A 115 -18.82 -0.13 3.73
N LEU A 116 -18.65 -1.45 3.73
CA LEU A 116 -17.40 -2.09 4.12
C LEU A 116 -16.23 -1.67 3.21
N HIS A 117 -16.48 -1.60 1.91
CA HIS A 117 -15.52 -1.07 0.94
C HIS A 117 -15.20 0.40 1.20
N ALA A 118 -16.21 1.24 1.44
CA ALA A 118 -16.01 2.66 1.74
C ALA A 118 -15.16 2.86 3.02
N VAL A 119 -15.49 2.15 4.10
CA VAL A 119 -14.74 2.22 5.37
C VAL A 119 -13.30 1.71 5.18
N THR A 120 -13.12 0.60 4.45
CA THR A 120 -11.79 0.09 4.12
C THR A 120 -10.99 1.12 3.33
N ALA A 121 -11.60 1.72 2.31
CA ALA A 121 -10.94 2.70 1.45
C ALA A 121 -10.47 3.92 2.24
N LEU A 122 -11.32 4.45 3.12
CA LEU A 122 -11.00 5.60 3.97
C LEU A 122 -9.87 5.28 4.97
N ALA A 123 -9.95 4.13 5.66
CA ALA A 123 -8.91 3.71 6.58
C ALA A 123 -7.57 3.49 5.88
N ALA A 124 -7.61 2.87 4.69
CA ALA A 124 -6.45 2.61 3.85
C ALA A 124 -5.83 3.90 3.30
N ALA A 125 -6.67 4.85 2.85
CA ALA A 125 -6.24 6.15 2.35
C ALA A 125 -5.51 6.94 3.46
N TYR A 126 -6.09 6.99 4.65
CA TYR A 126 -5.47 7.63 5.81
C TYR A 126 -4.09 7.04 6.12
N VAL A 127 -3.96 5.72 6.13
CA VAL A 127 -2.69 5.03 6.43
C VAL A 127 -1.68 5.16 5.29
N GLY A 128 -2.13 5.12 4.04
CA GLY A 128 -1.30 5.09 2.84
C GLY A 128 -0.73 6.45 2.43
N TRP A 129 -1.43 7.55 2.72
CA TRP A 129 -1.00 8.90 2.36
C TRP A 129 -0.69 9.83 3.51
N ARG A 130 -0.86 9.41 4.78
CA ARG A 130 -0.25 10.16 5.88
C ARG A 130 1.25 10.31 5.60
N GLU A 131 1.70 11.55 5.47
CA GLU A 131 3.10 11.81 5.16
C GLU A 131 3.98 11.19 6.25
N PRO A 132 5.08 10.52 5.90
CA PRO A 132 6.22 10.49 6.79
C PRO A 132 6.95 11.82 6.62
N ALA A 133 6.35 12.92 7.13
CA ALA A 133 6.93 14.26 7.11
C ALA A 133 8.37 14.25 7.70
N GLU A 134 8.63 13.39 8.68
CA GLU A 134 9.98 13.21 9.23
C GLU A 134 10.96 12.44 8.33
N SER A 135 10.51 11.61 7.38
CA SER A 135 11.42 10.72 6.64
C SER A 135 12.13 11.40 5.47
N HIS A 136 11.48 12.38 4.84
CA HIS A 136 12.10 13.19 3.80
C HIS A 136 13.13 14.15 4.42
N GLU A 137 12.80 14.72 5.58
CA GLU A 137 13.70 15.59 6.33
C GLU A 137 14.86 14.80 6.96
N ARG A 138 14.62 13.62 7.57
CA ARG A 138 15.68 12.72 8.05
C ARG A 138 16.55 12.18 6.92
N ARG A 139 15.99 11.81 5.76
CA ARG A 139 16.80 11.38 4.60
C ARG A 139 17.62 12.53 4.04
N ARG A 140 17.05 13.73 3.92
CA ARG A 140 17.79 14.94 3.54
C ARG A 140 18.89 15.24 4.55
N MET A 141 18.61 15.24 5.85
CA MET A 141 19.60 15.45 6.90
C MET A 141 20.68 14.35 6.92
N MET A 142 20.33 13.08 6.68
CA MET A 142 21.30 11.99 6.58
C MET A 142 22.17 12.10 5.32
N MET A 143 21.60 12.53 4.19
CA MET A 143 22.33 12.82 2.97
C MET A 143 23.27 14.03 3.15
N ASP A 144 22.79 15.09 3.81
CA ASP A 144 23.56 16.30 4.12
C ASP A 144 24.70 16.01 5.12
N ARG A 145 24.44 15.18 6.14
CA ARG A 145 25.49 14.66 7.04
C ARG A 145 26.51 13.80 6.30
N ARG A 146 26.09 12.96 5.36
CA ARG A 146 27.02 12.16 4.54
C ARG A 146 27.87 13.04 3.63
N GLN A 147 27.31 14.09 3.04
CA GLN A 147 28.06 15.06 2.24
C GLN A 147 29.09 15.83 3.06
N ARG A 148 28.75 16.24 4.31
CA ARG A 148 29.69 16.86 5.24
C ARG A 148 30.80 15.93 5.73
N MET A 149 30.58 14.61 5.69
CA MET A 149 31.56 13.59 6.09
C MET A 149 32.33 12.98 4.91
N VAL A 150 32.12 13.46 3.67
CA VAL A 150 33.06 13.14 2.59
C VAL A 150 34.42 13.73 2.99
N PRO A 151 35.49 12.93 3.06
CA PRO A 151 36.81 13.46 3.40
C PRO A 151 37.09 14.59 2.40
N VAL A 152 37.33 15.80 2.92
CA VAL A 152 37.79 16.92 2.10
C VAL A 152 38.99 16.39 1.32
N ALA A 153 38.81 16.21 0.00
CA ALA A 153 39.89 15.78 -0.88
C ALA A 153 41.01 16.77 -0.63
N HIS A 154 42.14 16.24 -0.15
CA HIS A 154 43.27 17.00 0.38
C HIS A 154 43.59 18.14 -0.58
N GLU A 155 43.01 19.31 -0.30
CA GLU A 155 43.26 20.51 -1.07
C GLU A 155 44.72 20.77 -0.76
N ARG A 156 45.59 20.44 -1.71
CA ARG A 156 47.02 20.63 -1.58
C ARG A 156 47.20 22.11 -1.32
N ARG A 157 47.30 22.47 -0.05
CA ARG A 157 47.76 23.78 0.37
C ARG A 157 49.16 23.91 -0.20
N PHE A 158 49.25 24.52 -1.38
CA PHE A 158 50.48 25.10 -1.86
C PHE A 158 50.90 26.08 -0.77
N GLY A 159 51.94 25.69 -0.04
CA GLY A 159 52.50 26.49 1.04
C GLY A 159 53.08 27.78 0.47
N LEU A 160 53.21 28.80 1.32
CA LEU A 160 53.82 30.10 0.98
C LEU A 160 55.19 30.01 0.28
N ALA A 161 55.87 28.87 0.36
CA ALA A 161 57.13 28.58 -0.31
C ALA A 161 57.00 28.52 -1.85
N ASP A 162 55.93 27.95 -2.39
CA ASP A 162 55.76 27.79 -3.86
C ASP A 162 55.46 29.11 -4.58
N ARG A 163 55.12 30.17 -3.84
CA ARG A 163 54.87 31.49 -4.43
C ARG A 163 56.15 32.24 -4.80
N ARG A 164 57.32 31.80 -4.30
CA ARG A 164 58.61 32.47 -4.54
C ARG A 164 59.33 31.99 -5.79
N GLU A 165 59.05 30.77 -6.25
CA GLU A 165 59.74 30.20 -7.42
C GLU A 165 59.27 30.78 -8.76
N HIS A 166 58.09 31.44 -8.79
CA HIS A 166 57.58 32.05 -10.02
C HIS A 166 58.09 33.48 -10.31
N PHE A 167 58.89 34.07 -9.43
CA PHE A 167 59.35 35.47 -9.58
C PHE A 167 60.88 35.66 -9.62
N GLY A 168 61.69 34.58 -9.61
CA GLY A 168 63.14 34.67 -9.39
C GLY A 168 64.06 34.30 -10.55
N GLY A 169 63.55 34.08 -11.76
CA GLY A 169 64.36 33.61 -12.90
C GLY A 169 64.76 34.71 -13.86
N GLY A 170 65.79 35.50 -13.54
CA GLY A 170 66.32 36.47 -14.50
C GLY A 170 67.51 37.29 -14.01
N MET A 171 68.71 36.69 -13.96
CA MET A 171 69.94 37.34 -14.41
C MET A 171 71.11 36.34 -14.45
N SER A 172 71.73 36.27 -15.63
CA SER A 172 72.87 35.39 -16.00
C SER A 172 74.20 35.95 -15.50
N PRO A 173 75.21 35.12 -15.19
CA PRO A 173 76.53 35.58 -14.77
C PRO A 173 77.46 35.89 -15.96
N ALA A 174 78.44 36.78 -15.70
CA ALA A 174 79.68 36.94 -16.44
C ALA A 174 80.84 36.42 -15.57
#